data_AF-A0A662PKM1-F1
#
_entry.id   AF-A0A662PKM1-F1
#
_cell.length_a   1.000
_cell.length_b   1.000
_cell.length_c   1.000
_cell.angle_alpha   90.00
_cell.angle_beta   90.00
_cell.angle_gamma   90.00
#
_symmetry.space_group_name_H-M   'P 1'
#
loop_
_entity.id
_entity.type
_entity.pdbx_description
1 polymer ?
#
loop_
_entity_poly.entity_id
_entity_poly.type
_entity_poly.pdbx_seq_one_letter_code
_entity_poly.pdbx_strand_id
1 'polypeptide(L)'
;MQIEEIIKKVTSVKPEISREEFLKMIRRKKRELGNYFTEEAIAKILASELGVKIQKEKEERFEISIKNLIAGLNDVTVSGRITSIYPTQTFRRGLDKEGKIARLVLSDDTGEINIVLW
;
A
#
# COMPACT_ATOMS: atom_id res chain seq x y z
N MET A 1 12.32 0.47 -3.61
CA MET A 1 13.00 1.65 -4.16
C MET A 1 13.31 2.70 -3.12
N GLN A 2 14.59 3.00 -2.91
CA GLN A 2 15.03 4.15 -2.13
C GLN A 2 14.94 5.44 -2.97
N ILE A 3 14.71 6.59 -2.34
CA ILE A 3 14.64 7.92 -2.99
C ILE A 3 15.84 8.18 -3.92
N GLU A 4 17.01 7.68 -3.53
CA GLU A 4 18.27 7.79 -4.27
C GLU A 4 18.20 7.13 -5.66
N GLU A 5 17.51 6.01 -5.80
CA GLU A 5 17.34 5.32 -7.08
C GLU A 5 16.42 6.10 -8.02
N ILE A 6 15.38 6.73 -7.46
CA ILE A 6 14.49 7.62 -8.22
C ILE A 6 15.29 8.81 -8.75
N ILE A 7 16.10 9.46 -7.89
CA ILE A 7 16.95 10.58 -8.27
C ILE A 7 17.89 10.16 -9.42
N LYS A 8 18.65 9.07 -9.25
CA LYS A 8 19.57 8.57 -10.28
C LYS A 8 18.87 8.33 -11.61
N LYS A 9 17.68 7.70 -11.57
CA LYS A 9 16.90 7.39 -12.77
C LYS A 9 16.38 8.64 -13.46
N VAL A 10 15.88 9.62 -12.70
CA VAL A 10 15.43 10.90 -13.25
C VAL A 10 16.60 11.65 -13.89
N THR A 11 17.74 11.78 -13.19
CA THR A 11 18.92 12.48 -13.74
C THR A 11 19.52 11.76 -14.95
N SER A 12 19.35 10.44 -15.07
CA SER A 12 19.81 9.68 -16.23
C SER A 12 18.92 9.85 -17.46
N VAL A 13 17.61 10.02 -17.27
CA VAL A 13 16.65 10.21 -18.38
C VAL A 13 16.55 11.68 -18.77
N LYS A 14 16.74 12.58 -17.79
CA LYS A 14 16.67 14.04 -17.94
C LYS A 14 17.93 14.69 -17.38
N PRO A 15 19.05 14.68 -18.13
CA PRO A 15 20.32 15.27 -17.68
C PRO A 15 20.23 16.79 -17.46
N GLU A 16 19.21 17.47 -17.98
CA GLU A 16 18.92 18.88 -17.73
C GLU A 16 18.47 19.16 -16.28
N ILE A 17 18.02 18.12 -15.55
CA ILE A 17 17.61 18.22 -14.16
C ILE A 17 18.74 17.68 -13.29
N SER A 18 19.40 18.55 -12.54
CA SER A 18 20.40 18.13 -11.57
C SER A 18 19.75 17.46 -10.36
N ARG A 19 20.55 16.68 -9.62
CA ARG A 19 20.15 16.12 -8.31
C ARG A 19 19.57 17.18 -7.38
N GLU A 20 20.26 18.31 -7.25
CA GLU A 20 19.85 19.39 -6.36
C GLU A 20 18.54 20.03 -6.80
N GLU A 21 18.35 20.19 -8.11
CA GLU A 21 17.12 20.77 -8.65
C GLU A 21 15.92 19.84 -8.41
N PHE A 22 16.09 18.54 -8.64
CA PHE A 22 15.04 17.57 -8.36
C PHE A 22 14.68 17.51 -6.86
N LEU A 23 15.67 17.60 -5.97
CA LEU A 23 15.42 17.69 -4.52
C LEU A 23 14.66 18.96 -4.13
N LYS A 24 14.94 20.10 -4.76
CA LYS A 24 14.16 21.33 -4.57
C LYS A 24 12.72 21.15 -5.03
N MET A 25 12.49 20.49 -6.17
CA MET A 25 11.14 20.18 -6.67
C MET A 25 10.37 19.31 -5.67
N ILE A 26 10.99 18.27 -5.10
CA ILE A 26 10.39 17.40 -4.08
C ILE A 26 9.98 18.23 -2.85
N ARG A 27 10.91 19.03 -2.30
CA ARG A 27 10.64 19.87 -1.11
C ARG A 27 9.56 20.93 -1.36
N ARG A 28 9.46 21.46 -2.57
CA ARG A 28 8.39 22.39 -2.95
C ARG A 28 7.04 21.67 -2.98
N LYS A 29 6.97 20.53 -3.67
CA LYS A 29 5.72 19.75 -3.79
C LYS A 29 5.26 19.15 -2.46
N LYS A 30 6.18 18.80 -1.55
CA LYS A 30 5.86 18.40 -0.18
C LYS A 30 5.14 19.49 0.61
N ARG A 31 5.59 20.75 0.45
CA ARG A 31 4.94 21.90 1.09
C ARG A 31 3.54 22.15 0.53
N GLU A 32 3.33 21.89 -0.77
CA GLU A 32 2.02 22.04 -1.43
C GLU A 32 1.02 20.95 -1.02
N LEU A 33 1.47 19.69 -0.93
CA LEU A 33 0.61 18.53 -0.62
C LEU A 33 0.43 18.28 0.88
N GLY A 34 1.20 18.97 1.72
CA GLY A 34 1.22 18.78 3.17
C GLY A 34 1.94 17.50 3.62
N ASN A 35 1.98 17.28 4.94
CA ASN A 35 2.76 16.23 5.58
C ASN A 35 2.19 14.80 5.42
N TYR A 36 1.18 14.59 4.58
CA TYR A 36 0.55 13.28 4.36
C TYR A 36 1.35 12.36 3.43
N PHE A 37 2.36 12.89 2.73
CA PHE A 37 3.14 12.15 1.75
C PHE A 37 4.61 12.06 2.16
N THR A 38 5.20 10.88 1.96
CA THR A 38 6.64 10.69 2.11
C THR A 38 7.39 11.32 0.93
N GLU A 39 8.70 11.58 1.11
CA GLU A 39 9.52 12.15 0.04
C GLU A 39 9.66 11.19 -1.14
N GLU A 40 9.67 9.88 -0.87
CA GLU A 40 9.66 8.83 -1.88
C GLU A 40 8.37 8.88 -2.73
N ALA A 41 7.21 9.05 -2.09
CA ALA A 41 5.94 9.15 -2.80
C ALA A 41 5.92 10.38 -3.72
N ILE A 42 6.36 11.52 -3.21
CA ILE A 42 6.46 12.77 -3.97
C ILE A 42 7.47 12.65 -5.13
N ALA A 43 8.62 12.02 -4.88
CA ALA A 43 9.63 11.78 -5.91
C ALA A 43 9.07 10.88 -7.04
N LYS A 44 8.28 9.85 -6.71
CA LYS A 44 7.60 9.01 -7.72
C LYS A 44 6.58 9.81 -8.55
N ILE A 45 5.79 10.66 -7.90
CA ILE A 45 4.82 11.55 -8.59
C ILE A 45 5.56 12.47 -9.57
N LEU A 46 6.59 13.17 -9.09
CA LEU A 46 7.38 14.08 -9.92
C LEU A 46 8.08 13.35 -11.07
N ALA A 47 8.66 12.18 -10.82
CA ALA A 47 9.26 11.37 -11.89
C ALA A 47 8.22 11.02 -12.97
N SER A 48 7.01 10.64 -12.58
CA SER A 48 5.91 10.37 -13.52
C SER A 48 5.49 11.61 -14.31
N GLU A 49 5.39 12.77 -13.67
CA GLU A 49 5.09 14.06 -14.33
C GLU A 49 6.18 14.47 -15.33
N LEU A 50 7.43 14.12 -15.03
CA LEU A 50 8.56 14.32 -15.92
C LEU A 50 8.62 13.29 -17.06
N GLY A 51 7.68 12.34 -17.14
CA GLY A 51 7.66 11.28 -18.15
C GLY A 51 8.64 10.13 -17.86
N VAL A 52 9.27 10.10 -16.68
CA VAL A 52 10.18 9.05 -16.27
C VAL A 52 9.36 7.88 -15.73
N LYS A 53 9.28 6.80 -16.50
CA LYS A 53 8.65 5.56 -16.06
C LYS A 53 9.50 4.92 -14.95
N ILE A 54 9.16 5.25 -13.71
CA ILE A 54 9.56 4.45 -12.56
C ILE A 54 8.77 3.15 -12.69
N GLN A 55 9.42 2.09 -13.17
CA GLN A 55 8.86 0.75 -13.04
C GLN A 55 8.52 0.61 -11.57
N LYS A 56 7.25 0.36 -11.25
CA LYS A 56 6.95 -0.25 -9.97
C LYS A 56 7.79 -1.52 -10.02
N GLU A 57 8.84 -1.60 -9.20
CA GLU A 57 9.33 -2.91 -8.76
C GLU A 57 8.05 -3.69 -8.47
N LYS A 58 7.93 -4.93 -8.97
CA LYS A 58 6.93 -5.83 -8.41
C LYS A 58 7.07 -5.60 -6.93
N GLU A 59 6.06 -5.00 -6.29
CA GLU A 59 5.98 -5.02 -4.86
C GLU A 59 6.10 -6.51 -4.62
N GLU A 60 7.26 -6.94 -4.11
CA GLU A 60 7.37 -8.25 -3.52
C GLU A 60 6.35 -8.12 -2.40
N ARG A 61 5.11 -8.48 -2.72
CA ARG A 61 4.05 -8.65 -1.76
C ARG A 61 4.65 -9.76 -0.93
N PHE A 62 5.24 -9.38 0.20
CA PHE A 62 5.71 -10.31 1.18
C PHE A 62 4.44 -10.98 1.70
N GLU A 63 4.03 -12.03 1.00
CA GLU A 63 2.92 -12.85 1.38
C GLU A 63 3.35 -13.61 2.62
N ILE A 64 2.68 -13.32 3.73
CA ILE A 64 2.85 -14.06 4.95
C ILE A 64 1.83 -15.20 4.96
N SER A 65 2.32 -16.42 5.21
CA SER A 65 1.45 -17.57 5.41
C SER A 65 0.59 -17.39 6.67
N ILE A 66 -0.62 -17.94 6.66
CA ILE A 66 -1.58 -17.83 7.76
C ILE A 66 -0.98 -18.25 9.10
N LYS A 67 -0.19 -19.33 9.17
CA LYS A 67 0.45 -19.78 10.43
C LYS A 67 1.39 -18.75 11.07
N ASN A 68 1.91 -17.81 10.28
CA ASN A 68 2.89 -16.81 10.72
C ASN A 68 2.23 -15.45 11.03
N LEU A 69 0.92 -15.32 10.83
CA LEU A 69 0.17 -14.13 11.27
C LEU A 69 0.18 -14.07 12.80
N ILE A 70 0.79 -13.02 13.33
CA ILE A 70 0.82 -12.71 14.76
C ILE A 70 0.22 -11.33 15.01
N ALA A 71 -0.34 -11.14 16.21
CA ALA A 71 -0.88 -9.84 16.61
C ALA A 71 0.25 -8.77 16.62
N GLY A 72 -0.07 -7.58 16.12
CA GLY A 72 0.86 -6.44 16.08
C GLY A 72 1.60 -6.24 14.76
N LEU A 73 1.50 -7.19 13.81
CA LEU A 73 1.95 -6.95 12.44
C LEU A 73 1.07 -5.87 11.77
N ASN A 74 1.69 -5.03 10.94
CA ASN A 74 1.02 -4.02 10.12
C ASN A 74 1.40 -4.20 8.65
N ASP A 75 0.57 -3.73 7.73
CA ASP A 75 0.79 -3.75 6.28
C ASP A 75 1.19 -5.13 5.70
N VAL A 76 0.48 -6.18 6.13
CA VAL A 76 0.72 -7.56 5.66
C VAL A 76 -0.19 -7.93 4.49
N THR A 77 0.32 -8.79 3.60
CA THR A 77 -0.48 -9.43 2.55
C THR A 77 -0.62 -10.92 2.85
N VAL A 78 -1.83 -11.45 2.75
CA VAL A 78 -2.13 -12.87 2.90
C VAL A 78 -2.92 -13.32 1.67
N SER A 79 -2.54 -14.46 1.10
CA SER A 79 -3.19 -15.04 -0.07
C SER A 79 -3.65 -16.45 0.27
N GLY A 80 -4.85 -16.81 -0.18
CA GLY A 80 -5.44 -18.11 0.09
C GLY A 80 -6.74 -18.32 -0.68
N ARG A 81 -7.34 -19.51 -0.50
CA ARG A 81 -8.64 -19.88 -1.06
C ARG A 81 -9.74 -19.65 -0.03
N ILE A 82 -10.85 -19.06 -0.43
CA ILE A 82 -12.05 -19.01 0.42
C ILE A 82 -12.67 -20.40 0.45
N THR A 83 -12.72 -21.02 1.63
CA THR A 83 -13.29 -22.35 1.85
C THR A 83 -14.71 -22.31 2.40
N SER A 84 -15.13 -21.19 2.98
CA SER A 84 -16.50 -21.00 3.48
C SER A 84 -16.93 -19.55 3.45
N ILE A 85 -18.21 -19.32 3.12
CA ILE A 85 -18.88 -18.02 3.11
C ILE A 85 -20.13 -18.15 3.97
N TYR A 86 -20.20 -17.42 5.08
CA TYR A 86 -21.38 -17.43 5.95
C TYR A 86 -22.40 -16.37 5.52
N PRO A 87 -23.69 -16.58 5.80
CA PRO A 87 -24.71 -15.55 5.58
C PRO A 87 -24.38 -14.26 6.34
N THR A 88 -24.63 -13.12 5.69
CA THR A 88 -24.49 -11.80 6.31
C THR A 88 -25.45 -11.66 7.49
N GLN A 89 -24.93 -11.19 8.62
CA GLN A 89 -25.70 -10.94 9.83
C GLN A 89 -25.93 -9.45 10.01
N THR A 90 -27.17 -9.05 10.33
CA THR A 90 -27.50 -7.66 10.66
C THR A 90 -27.52 -7.48 12.17
N PHE A 91 -26.94 -6.38 12.67
CA PHE A 91 -26.97 -6.01 14.09
C PHE A 91 -27.40 -4.56 14.26
N ARG A 92 -28.03 -4.23 15.40
CA ARG A 92 -28.40 -2.85 15.74
C ARG A 92 -27.23 -2.12 16.42
N ARG A 93 -27.00 -0.87 16.01
CA ARG A 93 -26.00 0.04 16.57
C ARG A 93 -26.71 1.31 17.07
N GLY A 94 -27.07 1.34 18.35
CA GLY A 94 -27.88 2.43 18.91
C GLY A 94 -29.35 2.33 18.51
N LEU A 95 -30.08 3.45 18.57
CA LEU A 95 -31.54 3.48 18.39
C LEU A 95 -31.96 3.19 16.94
N ASP A 96 -31.31 3.82 15.95
CA ASP A 96 -31.78 3.77 14.54
C ASP A 96 -30.70 3.42 13.50
N LYS A 97 -29.55 2.87 13.91
CA LYS A 97 -28.52 2.43 12.93
C LYS A 97 -28.42 0.91 12.89
N GLU A 98 -28.33 0.36 11.69
CA GLU A 98 -28.05 -1.04 11.46
C GLU A 98 -26.64 -1.19 10.89
N GLY A 99 -25.90 -2.17 11.40
CA GLY A 99 -24.65 -2.64 10.84
C GLY A 99 -24.82 -4.03 10.24
N LYS A 100 -23.91 -4.43 9.35
CA LYS A 100 -23.88 -5.76 8.77
C LYS A 100 -22.49 -6.36 8.98
N ILE A 101 -22.43 -7.64 9.29
CA ILE A 101 -21.19 -8.41 9.39
C ILE A 101 -21.24 -9.54 8.39
N ALA A 102 -20.14 -9.77 7.69
CA ALA A 102 -19.93 -10.97 6.89
C ALA A 102 -18.71 -11.73 7.43
N ARG A 103 -18.83 -13.06 7.51
CA ARG A 103 -17.74 -13.94 7.92
C ARG A 103 -17.35 -14.84 6.76
N LEU A 104 -16.05 -14.96 6.53
CA LEU A 104 -15.45 -15.85 5.53
C LEU A 104 -14.37 -16.69 6.20
N VAL A 105 -14.07 -17.86 5.63
CA VAL A 105 -12.89 -18.66 6.00
C VAL A 105 -11.93 -18.65 4.83
N LEU A 106 -10.69 -18.23 5.08
CA LEU A 106 -9.57 -18.26 4.12
C LEU A 106 -8.61 -19.37 4.54
N SER A 107 -8.17 -20.17 3.58
CA SER A 107 -7.21 -21.26 3.78
C SER A 107 -6.02 -21.12 2.84
N ASP A 108 -4.82 -21.39 3.35
CA ASP A 108 -3.59 -21.59 2.59
C ASP A 108 -2.98 -22.96 2.91
N ASP A 109 -1.77 -23.22 2.42
CA ASP A 109 -1.03 -24.47 2.69
C ASP A 109 -0.60 -24.64 4.16
N THR A 110 -0.72 -23.59 4.98
CA THR A 110 -0.29 -23.58 6.38
C THR A 110 -1.43 -23.60 7.39
N GLY A 111 -2.65 -23.27 6.99
CA GLY A 111 -3.81 -23.34 7.88
C GLY A 111 -5.04 -22.60 7.36
N GLU A 112 -5.93 -22.27 8.29
CA GLU A 112 -7.16 -21.52 8.04
C GLU A 112 -7.28 -20.33 8.99
N ILE A 113 -7.89 -19.24 8.52
CA ILE A 113 -8.20 -18.05 9.31
C ILE A 113 -9.63 -17.58 9.05
N ASN A 114 -10.26 -17.06 10.11
CA ASN A 114 -11.56 -16.42 10.01
C ASN A 114 -11.41 -14.93 9.68
N ILE A 115 -12.07 -14.50 8.61
CA ILE A 115 -12.15 -13.09 8.20
C ILE A 115 -13.51 -12.56 8.63
N VAL A 116 -13.52 -11.44 9.34
CA VAL A 116 -14.74 -10.71 9.73
C VAL A 116 -14.73 -9.35 9.04
N LEU A 117 -15.71 -9.14 8.16
CA LEU A 117 -15.96 -7.87 7.47
C LEU A 117 -17.06 -7.13 8.23
N TRP A 118 -16.77 -5.89 8.63
CA TRP A 118 -17.67 -5.01 9.39
C TRP A 118 -18.27 -3.90 8.52
#